data_AF-A0A4Z0BXY1-F1
#
_entry.id   AF-A0A4Z0BXY1-F1
#
_cell.length_a   1.000
_cell.length_b   1.000
_cell.length_c   1.000
_cell.angle_alpha   90.00
_cell.angle_beta   90.00
_cell.angle_gamma   90.00
#
_symmetry.space_group_name_H-M   'P 1'
#
loop_
_entity.id
_entity.type
_entity.pdbx_description
1 polymer ?
#
loop_
_entity_poly.entity_id
_entity_poly.type
_entity_poly.pdbx_seq_one_letter_code
_entity_poly.pdbx_strand_id
1 'polypeptide(L)' 'MGLSAEQMPRLVGCSALSIYKWESGKVRPRQAQLDAIARVRKLSKTEASEALRQVRTIA' A
#
# COMPACT_ATOMS: atom_id res chain seq x y z
N MET A 1 1.81 -12.13 6.48
CA MET A 1 1.86 -11.43 5.18
C MET A 1 3.01 -10.43 5.25
N GLY A 2 4.20 -10.82 4.78
CA GLY A 2 5.44 -10.07 4.95
C GLY A 2 5.64 -8.97 3.90
N LEU A 3 4.72 -8.00 3.83
CA LEU A 3 4.95 -6.78 3.06
C LEU A 3 5.69 -5.79 3.97
N SER A 4 6.86 -5.31 3.53
CA SER A 4 7.60 -4.31 4.29
C SER A 4 6.86 -2.97 4.30
N ALA A 5 7.17 -2.11 5.28
CA ALA A 5 6.63 -0.77 5.38
C ALA A 5 6.90 0.10 4.14
N GLU A 6 7.90 -0.27 3.31
CA GLU A 6 8.23 0.41 2.06
C GLU A 6 7.45 -0.11 0.85
N GLN A 7 6.96 -1.36 0.92
CA GLN A 7 6.24 -2.02 -0.18
C GLN A 7 4.76 -1.63 -0.21
N MET A 8 4.13 -1.55 0.97
CA MET A 8 2.73 -1.16 1.10
C MET A 8 2.39 0.20 0.46
N PRO A 9 3.13 1.30 0.74
CA PRO A 9 2.82 2.60 0.11
C PRO A 9 2.93 2.56 -1.42
N ARG A 10 3.90 1.81 -1.96
CA ARG A 10 4.05 1.63 -3.41
C ARG A 10 2.84 0.92 -4.02
N LEU A 11 2.41 -0.18 -3.41
CA LEU A 11 1.25 -0.97 -3.87
C LEU A 11 -0.08 -0.22 -3.75
N VAL A 12 -0.22 0.63 -2.72
CA VAL A 12 -1.41 1.46 -2.50
C VAL A 12 -1.38 2.74 -3.38
N GLY A 13 -0.22 3.10 -3.94
CA GLY A 13 -0.07 4.33 -4.72
C GLY A 13 -0.06 5.59 -3.86
N CYS A 14 0.57 5.53 -2.69
CA CYS A 14 0.66 6.66 -1.75
C CYS A 14 2.07 6.78 -1.15
N SER A 15 2.31 7.86 -0.40
CA SER A 15 3.58 8.04 0.31
C SER A 15 3.66 7.20 1.58
N ALA A 16 4.88 6.80 1.98
CA ALA A 16 5.12 6.12 3.26
C ALA A 16 4.59 6.93 4.45
N LEU A 17 4.67 8.26 4.38
CA LEU A 17 4.10 9.16 5.39
C LEU A 17 2.58 9.02 5.53
N SER A 18 1.86 8.74 4.44
CA SER A 18 0.41 8.51 4.48
C SER A 18 0.06 7.25 5.25
N ILE A 19 0.77 6.16 4.96
CA ILE A 19 0.64 4.89 5.70
C ILE A 19 0.93 5.10 7.18
N TYR A 20 2.04 5.77 7.52
CA TYR A 20 2.40 6.07 8.91
C TYR A 20 1.32 6.88 9.65
N LYS A 21 0.72 7.88 8.98
CA LYS A 21 -0.37 8.68 9.57
C LYS A 21 -1.63 7.85 9.82
N TRP A 22 -1.90 6.83 8.99
CA TRP A 22 -3.03 5.92 9.18
C TRP A 22 -2.78 4.91 10.30
N GLU A 23 -1.58 4.34 10.35
CA GLU A 23 -1.17 3.39 11.39
C GLU A 23 -1.10 4.05 12.77
N SER A 24 -0.69 5.32 12.84
CA SER A 24 -0.72 6.11 14.08
C SER A 24 -2.12 6.62 14.45
N GLY A 25 -3.14 6.37 13.63
CA GLY A 25 -4.52 6.81 13.87
C GLY A 25 -4.75 8.32 13.75
N LYS A 26 -3.72 9.10 13.38
CA LYS A 26 -3.79 10.57 13.24
C LYS A 26 -4.65 11.00 12.06
N VAL A 27 -4.70 10.18 11.01
CA VAL A 27 -5.49 10.43 9.80
C VAL A 27 -6.20 9.16 9.40
N ARG A 28 -7.42 9.26 8.86
CA ARG A 28 -8.11 8.12 8.24
C ARG A 28 -7.93 8.14 6.71
N PRO A 29 -7.67 6.98 6.07
CA PRO A 29 -7.63 6.90 4.62
C PRO A 29 -9.00 7.25 4.02
N ARG A 30 -9.00 7.88 2.85
CA ARG A 30 -10.21 8.12 2.04
C ARG A 30 -10.69 6.80 1.43
N GLN A 31 -11.95 6.76 0.97
CA GLN A 31 -12.56 5.55 0.40
C GLN A 31 -11.69 4.91 -0.70
N ALA A 32 -11.19 5.70 -1.65
CA ALA A 32 -10.31 5.18 -2.70
C ALA A 32 -9.03 4.50 -2.17
N GLN A 33 -8.49 4.98 -1.03
CA GLN A 33 -7.32 4.41 -0.39
C GLN A 33 -7.68 3.14 0.39
N LEU A 34 -8.86 3.11 1.03
CA LEU A 34 -9.39 1.89 1.65
C LEU A 34 -9.59 0.78 0.62
N ASP A 35 -10.14 1.11 -0.55
CA ASP A 35 -10.33 0.15 -1.64
C ASP A 35 -8.98 -0.37 -2.17
N ALA A 36 -7.98 0.51 -2.32
CA ALA A 36 -6.62 0.12 -2.69
C ALA A 36 -5.98 -0.79 -1.63
N ILE A 37 -6.07 -0.45 -0.35
CA ILE A 37 -5.56 -1.29 0.75
C ILE A 37 -6.26 -2.65 0.77
N ALA A 38 -7.58 -2.70 0.54
CA ALA A 38 -8.35 -3.94 0.50
C ALA A 38 -7.92 -4.83 -0.68
N ARG A 39 -7.61 -4.25 -1.84
CA ARG A 39 -7.03 -4.99 -2.98
C ARG A 39 -5.66 -5.56 -2.62
N VAL A 40 -4.78 -4.74 -2.06
CA VAL A 40 -3.42 -5.17 -1.67
C VAL A 40 -3.46 -6.30 -0.63
N ARG A 41 -4.38 -6.24 0.34
CA ARG A 41 -4.57 -7.30 1.35
C ARG A 41 -5.05 -8.64 0.80
N LYS A 42 -5.63 -8.66 -0.40
CA LYS A 42 -6.09 -9.88 -1.07
C LYS A 42 -5.02 -10.52 -1.96
N LEU A 43 -3.94 -9.81 -2.25
CA LEU A 43 -2.85 -10.33 -3.08
C LEU A 43 -2.11 -11.45 -2.35
N SER A 44 -1.86 -12.54 -3.06
CA SER A 44 -0.88 -13.54 -2.68
C SER A 44 0.54 -12.96 -2.73
N LYS A 45 1.51 -13.65 -2.13
CA LYS A 45 2.93 -13.24 -2.15
C LYS A 45 3.45 -13.06 -3.58
N THR A 46 3.04 -13.93 -4.50
CA THR A 46 3.43 -13.88 -5.92
C THR A 46 2.84 -12.65 -6.60
N GLU A 47 1.53 -12.44 -6.47
CA GLU A 47 0.85 -11.29 -7.07
C GLU A 47 1.35 -9.96 -6.51
N ALA A 48 1.61 -9.88 -5.21
CA ALA A 48 2.18 -8.69 -4.60
C ALA A 48 3.60 -8.39 -5.13
N SER A 49 4.41 -9.43 -5.37
CA SER A 49 5.75 -9.29 -5.96
C SER A 49 5.70 -8.86 -7.41
N GLU A 50 4.70 -9.32 -8.17
CA GLU A 50 4.47 -8.90 -9.55
C GLU A 50 3.95 -7.46 -9.62
N ALA A 51 2.95 -7.12 -8.79
CA ALA A 51 2.44 -5.76 -8.66
C ALA A 51 3.57 -4.79 -8.27
N LEU A 52 4.45 -5.16 -7.34
CA LEU A 52 5.61 -4.34 -6.98
C LEU A 52 6.58 -4.10 -8.15
N ARG A 53 6.73 -5.05 -9.08
CA ARG A 53 7.53 -4.85 -10.31
C ARG A 53 6.85 -3.91 -11.29
N GLN A 54 5.52 -3.94 -11.35
CA GLN A 54 4.71 -3.12 -12.26
C GLN A 54 4.47 -1.71 -11.74
N VAL A 55 4.54 -1.48 -10.42
CA VAL A 55 4.49 -0.15 -9.83
C VAL A 55 5.77 0.61 -10.23
N ARG A 56 5.67 1.40 -11.30
CA ARG A 56 6.66 2.45 -11.60
C ARG A 56 6.61 3.47 -10.47
N THR A 57 7.75 3.65 -9.80
CA THR A 57 7.96 4.60 -8.70
C THR A 57 7.30 5.94 -9.04
N ILE A 58 6.31 6.33 -8.24
CA ILE A 58 5.76 7.68 -8.27
C ILE A 58 6.77 8.54 -7.49
N ALA A 59 7.40 9.47 -8.20
CA ALA A 59 8.32 10.46 -7.64
C ALA A 59 7.58 11.41 -6.68
#